data_AF-A0A1F7NDX2-F1
#
_entry.id   AF-A0A1F7NDX2-F1
#
_cell.length_a   1.000
_cell.length_b   1.000
_cell.length_c   1.000
_cell.angle_alpha   90.00
_cell.angle_beta   90.00
_cell.angle_gamma   90.00
#
_symmetry.space_group_name_H-M   'P 1'
#
loop_
_entity.id
_entity.type
_entity.pdbx_description
1 polymer ?
#
loop_
_entity_poly.entity_id
_entity_poly.type
_entity_poly.pdbx_seq_one_letter_code
_entity_poly.pdbx_strand_id
1 'polypeptide(L)'
;MTAAARLARLLDDLERAGTSVMTLARGGRPQEPWTLYPGEAGVFDRATRCQFYYHAHAGATHEAGHIHTVRLFPDRTAHLVAISLTDGGRPQRLFTLNLWAIGDAYAPPAQLKRWVGAWGLAEARGEPRLVRFVNLVFAAFGPQIARLQDEKDAALRAWRAAHPGQDPFADRALEVLSAVAVDLALRA
;
A
#
# COMPACT_ATOMS: atom_id res chain seq x y z
N MET A 1 -2.81 -20.07 -14.08
CA MET A 1 -2.13 -18.75 -14.09
C MET A 1 -2.09 -18.23 -12.66
N THR A 2 -0.91 -17.91 -12.13
CA THR A 2 -0.72 -17.42 -10.75
C THR A 2 -1.28 -15.99 -10.59
N ALA A 3 -1.45 -15.53 -9.36
CA ALA A 3 -1.83 -14.12 -9.10
C ALA A 3 -0.77 -13.14 -9.64
N ALA A 4 0.52 -13.48 -9.52
CA ALA A 4 1.62 -12.69 -10.06
C ALA A 4 1.56 -12.59 -11.59
N ALA A 5 1.30 -13.71 -12.29
CA ALA A 5 1.14 -13.70 -13.75
C ALA A 5 -0.09 -12.89 -14.19
N ARG A 6 -1.21 -12.94 -13.44
CA ARG A 6 -2.39 -12.10 -13.70
C ARG A 6 -2.09 -10.61 -13.48
N LEU A 7 -1.29 -10.29 -12.47
CA LEU A 7 -0.84 -8.91 -12.18
C LEU A 7 0.06 -8.38 -13.29
N ALA A 8 1.05 -9.17 -13.72
CA ALA A 8 1.93 -8.82 -14.83
C ALA A 8 1.13 -8.56 -16.11
N ARG A 9 0.22 -9.49 -16.46
CA ARG A 9 -0.66 -9.33 -17.63
C ARG A 9 -1.51 -8.05 -17.56
N LEU A 10 -2.09 -7.75 -16.40
CA LEU A 10 -2.87 -6.52 -16.21
C LEU A 10 -2.01 -5.28 -16.46
N LEU A 11 -0.78 -5.25 -15.94
CA LEU A 11 0.14 -4.14 -16.15
C LEU A 11 0.52 -3.98 -17.63
N ASP A 12 0.82 -5.09 -18.31
CA ASP A 12 1.11 -5.09 -19.75
C ASP A 12 -0.09 -4.62 -20.58
N ASP A 13 -1.32 -5.00 -20.20
CA ASP A 13 -2.56 -4.56 -20.84
C ASP A 13 -2.78 -3.05 -20.66
N LEU A 14 -2.48 -2.49 -19.48
CA LEU A 14 -2.56 -1.05 -19.23
C LEU A 14 -1.54 -0.27 -20.05
N GLU A 15 -0.30 -0.75 -20.09
CA GLU A 15 0.78 -0.16 -20.87
C GLU A 15 0.45 -0.14 -22.37
N ARG A 16 -0.01 -1.26 -22.93
CA ARG A 16 -0.48 -1.33 -24.33
C ARG A 16 -1.63 -0.37 -24.63
N ALA A 17 -2.48 -0.10 -23.65
CA ALA A 17 -3.58 0.85 -23.78
C ALA A 17 -3.14 2.32 -23.56
N GLY A 18 -1.84 2.59 -23.40
CA GLY A 18 -1.32 3.94 -23.18
C GLY A 18 -1.73 4.54 -21.82
N THR A 19 -1.99 3.70 -20.82
CA THR A 19 -2.42 4.12 -19.48
C THR A 19 -1.60 3.42 -18.39
N SER A 20 -1.81 3.80 -17.14
CA SER A 20 -1.15 3.22 -15.97
C SER A 20 -2.08 3.20 -14.77
N VAL A 21 -1.73 2.45 -13.72
CA VAL A 21 -2.49 2.46 -12.47
C VAL A 21 -2.58 3.86 -11.85
N MET A 22 -1.55 4.70 -12.02
CA MET A 22 -1.55 6.08 -11.53
C MET A 22 -2.52 6.95 -12.34
N THR A 23 -2.55 6.78 -13.66
CA THR A 23 -3.52 7.45 -14.54
C THR A 23 -4.95 7.05 -14.17
N LEU A 24 -5.19 5.77 -13.91
CA LEU A 24 -6.50 5.28 -13.46
C LEU A 24 -6.89 5.86 -12.10
N ALA A 25 -5.96 5.92 -11.14
CA ALA A 25 -6.21 6.48 -9.82
C ALA A 25 -6.61 7.96 -9.90
N ARG A 26 -5.89 8.74 -10.72
CA ARG A 26 -6.17 10.17 -10.89
C ARG A 26 -7.46 10.47 -11.67
N GLY A 27 -7.98 9.50 -12.44
CA GLY A 27 -9.23 9.69 -13.20
C GLY A 27 -9.20 10.88 -14.16
N GLY A 28 -8.04 11.13 -14.78
CA GLY A 28 -7.84 12.26 -15.71
C GLY A 28 -7.42 13.58 -15.05
N ARG A 29 -7.32 13.66 -13.73
CA ARG A 29 -6.79 14.83 -13.03
C ARG A 29 -5.25 14.92 -13.15
N PRO A 30 -4.67 16.14 -13.14
CA PRO A 30 -3.22 16.30 -13.02
C PRO A 30 -2.74 15.70 -11.69
N GLN A 31 -1.47 15.30 -11.66
CA GLN A 31 -0.82 14.88 -10.42
C GLN A 31 -0.43 16.11 -9.60
N GLU A 32 -0.99 16.22 -8.40
CA GLU A 32 -0.67 17.26 -7.44
C GLU A 32 -0.03 16.63 -6.19
N PRO A 33 1.08 17.18 -5.66
CA PRO A 33 1.71 16.66 -4.46
C PRO A 33 0.75 16.62 -3.27
N TRP A 34 0.80 15.52 -2.51
CA TRP A 34 0.00 15.28 -1.31
C TRP A 34 -1.52 15.14 -1.54
N THR A 35 -1.99 15.33 -2.77
CA THR A 35 -3.39 15.10 -3.12
C THR A 35 -3.71 13.62 -3.16
N LEU A 36 -4.81 13.24 -2.52
CA LEU A 36 -5.30 11.87 -2.51
C LEU A 36 -6.19 11.60 -3.73
N TYR A 37 -6.05 10.40 -4.29
CA TYR A 37 -6.83 9.94 -5.44
C TYR A 37 -7.37 8.50 -5.25
N PRO A 38 -8.59 8.20 -5.74
CA PRO A 38 -9.59 9.12 -6.29
C PRO A 38 -10.28 9.93 -5.18
N GLY A 39 -10.12 11.26 -5.20
CA GLY A 39 -10.64 12.15 -4.16
C GLY A 39 -10.03 11.91 -2.78
N GLU A 40 -10.49 12.66 -1.78
CA GLU A 40 -9.95 12.60 -0.42
C GLU A 40 -10.27 11.28 0.31
N ALA A 41 -11.32 10.58 -0.12
CA ALA A 41 -11.76 9.33 0.51
C ALA A 41 -11.17 8.07 -0.16
N GLY A 42 -10.48 8.19 -1.29
CA GLY A 42 -10.01 7.05 -2.07
C GLY A 42 -11.14 6.08 -2.46
N VAL A 43 -10.79 4.80 -2.58
CA VAL A 43 -11.75 3.71 -2.83
C VAL A 43 -11.98 2.94 -1.54
N PHE A 44 -13.23 2.89 -1.06
CA PHE A 44 -13.61 2.23 0.18
C PHE A 44 -14.72 1.19 -0.04
N ASP A 45 -14.55 0.00 0.54
CA ASP A 45 -15.59 -1.02 0.61
C ASP A 45 -16.04 -1.22 2.06
N ARG A 46 -17.28 -0.83 2.37
CA ARG A 46 -17.86 -0.96 3.72
C ARG A 46 -18.01 -2.42 4.16
N ALA A 47 -18.23 -3.35 3.23
CA ALA A 47 -18.47 -4.76 3.56
C ALA A 47 -17.19 -5.42 4.10
N THR A 48 -16.04 -5.12 3.47
CA THR A 48 -14.75 -5.65 3.90
C THR A 48 -14.01 -4.69 4.83
N ARG A 49 -14.37 -3.41 4.88
CA ARG A 49 -13.61 -2.35 5.56
C ARG A 49 -12.23 -2.09 4.94
N CYS A 50 -11.96 -2.59 3.74
CA CYS A 50 -10.74 -2.25 3.02
C CYS A 50 -10.89 -0.89 2.35
N GLN A 51 -9.82 -0.09 2.39
CA GLN A 51 -9.71 1.16 1.66
C GLN A 51 -8.32 1.27 1.04
N PHE A 52 -8.23 1.91 -0.11
CA PHE A 52 -6.96 2.37 -0.65
C PHE A 52 -7.06 3.75 -1.28
N TYR A 53 -5.94 4.46 -1.35
CA TYR A 53 -5.81 5.74 -2.05
C TYR A 53 -4.39 5.92 -2.55
N TYR A 54 -4.24 6.65 -3.65
CA TYR A 54 -2.96 7.02 -4.26
C TYR A 54 -2.59 8.46 -3.92
N HIS A 55 -1.31 8.73 -3.70
CA HIS A 55 -0.75 10.08 -3.75
C HIS A 55 0.69 10.07 -4.24
N ALA A 56 1.23 11.27 -4.47
CA ALA A 56 2.64 11.46 -4.82
C ALA A 56 3.23 12.59 -3.98
N HIS A 57 4.54 12.53 -3.74
CA HIS A 57 5.26 13.54 -2.99
C HIS A 57 5.91 14.56 -3.94
N ALA A 58 6.08 15.79 -3.48
CA ALA A 58 6.77 16.82 -4.27
C ALA A 58 8.26 16.47 -4.42
N GLY A 59 8.76 16.44 -5.66
CA GLY A 59 10.19 16.26 -5.92
C GLY A 59 10.76 14.87 -5.59
N ALA A 60 9.91 13.87 -5.35
CA ALA A 60 10.37 12.50 -5.13
C ALA A 60 11.03 11.93 -6.39
N THR A 61 12.27 11.46 -6.26
CA THR A 61 13.03 10.79 -7.32
C THR A 61 13.07 9.28 -7.16
N HIS A 62 12.66 8.78 -6.01
CA HIS A 62 12.71 7.36 -5.67
C HIS A 62 11.42 6.62 -6.02
N GLU A 63 10.35 7.33 -6.38
CA GLU A 63 9.07 6.78 -6.82
C GLU A 63 8.24 7.84 -7.55
N ALA A 64 7.30 7.40 -8.40
CA ALA A 64 6.34 8.28 -9.05
C ALA A 64 5.15 8.66 -8.14
N GLY A 65 4.94 7.84 -7.10
CA GLY A 65 3.89 7.91 -6.10
C GLY A 65 3.65 6.53 -5.50
N HIS A 66 2.73 6.45 -4.55
CA HIS A 66 2.38 5.18 -3.93
C HIS A 66 0.91 5.09 -3.53
N ILE A 67 0.44 3.85 -3.40
CA ILE A 67 -0.91 3.53 -2.92
C ILE A 67 -0.83 3.10 -1.46
N HIS A 68 -1.54 3.78 -0.58
CA HIS A 68 -1.78 3.29 0.77
C HIS A 68 -2.94 2.30 0.79
N THR A 69 -2.80 1.25 1.58
CA THR A 69 -3.88 0.29 1.84
C THR A 69 -4.13 0.17 3.34
N VAL A 70 -5.40 0.29 3.72
CA VAL A 70 -5.80 0.36 5.13
C VAL A 70 -7.05 -0.47 5.40
N ARG A 71 -7.26 -0.83 6.66
CA ARG A 71 -8.57 -1.17 7.21
C ARG A 71 -9.16 0.07 7.86
N LEU A 72 -10.31 0.53 7.37
CA LEU A 72 -11.00 1.71 7.88
C LEU A 72 -12.22 1.30 8.73
N PHE A 73 -12.15 1.58 10.02
CA PHE A 73 -13.24 1.41 10.99
C PHE A 73 -13.83 2.77 11.38
N PRO A 74 -15.02 2.83 12.01
CA PRO A 74 -15.61 4.11 12.42
C PRO A 74 -14.76 4.94 13.38
N ASP A 75 -13.94 4.28 14.21
CA ASP A 75 -13.16 4.87 15.30
C ASP A 75 -11.65 4.85 15.06
N ARG A 76 -11.18 4.11 14.04
CA ARG A 76 -9.74 3.94 13.78
C ARG A 76 -9.44 3.48 12.36
N THR A 77 -8.23 3.78 11.92
CA THR A 77 -7.62 3.26 10.70
C THR A 77 -6.46 2.34 11.08
N ALA A 78 -6.21 1.29 10.31
CA ALA A 78 -5.01 0.47 10.44
C ALA A 78 -4.35 0.28 9.07
N HIS A 79 -3.12 0.77 8.91
CA HIS A 79 -2.36 0.63 7.68
C HIS A 79 -1.82 -0.78 7.53
N LEU A 80 -1.97 -1.35 6.34
CA LEU A 80 -1.46 -2.68 6.01
C LEU A 80 -0.13 -2.56 5.28
N VAL A 81 -0.12 -1.89 4.11
CA VAL A 81 1.09 -1.71 3.31
C VAL A 81 0.92 -0.57 2.30
N ALA A 82 2.01 0.13 2.02
CA ALA A 82 2.11 1.06 0.91
C ALA A 82 2.75 0.38 -0.30
N ILE A 83 2.24 0.67 -1.50
CA ILE A 83 2.70 0.11 -2.78
C ILE A 83 3.35 1.24 -3.56
N SER A 84 4.68 1.29 -3.55
CA SER A 84 5.49 2.25 -4.33
C SER A 84 5.47 1.89 -5.81
N LEU A 85 5.35 2.90 -6.67
CA LEU A 85 5.22 2.74 -8.11
C LEU A 85 6.40 3.40 -8.85
N THR A 86 6.86 2.73 -9.91
CA THR A 86 7.78 3.30 -10.91
C THR A 86 7.07 4.40 -11.72
N ASP A 87 7.82 5.17 -12.52
CA ASP A 87 7.24 6.11 -13.52
C ASP A 87 6.28 5.43 -14.51
N GLY A 88 6.53 4.16 -14.87
CA GLY A 88 5.64 3.35 -15.70
C GLY A 88 4.39 2.80 -14.98
N GLY A 89 4.19 3.10 -13.70
CA GLY A 89 3.08 2.61 -12.89
C GLY A 89 3.18 1.13 -12.49
N ARG A 90 4.36 0.52 -12.55
CA ARG A 90 4.61 -0.83 -12.05
C ARG A 90 4.95 -0.80 -10.55
N PRO A 91 4.52 -1.79 -9.75
CA PRO A 91 4.90 -1.87 -8.35
C PRO A 91 6.39 -2.19 -8.23
N GLN A 92 7.13 -1.40 -7.45
CA GLN A 92 8.59 -1.57 -7.24
C GLN A 92 8.97 -1.88 -5.79
N ARG A 93 8.15 -1.48 -4.82
CA ARG A 93 8.44 -1.70 -3.39
C ARG A 93 7.16 -1.75 -2.58
N LEU A 94 7.12 -2.65 -1.60
CA LEU A 94 6.10 -2.72 -0.56
C LEU A 94 6.72 -2.28 0.76
N PHE A 95 6.05 -1.43 1.52
CA PHE A 95 6.60 -0.94 2.78
C PHE A 95 5.53 -0.63 3.82
N THR A 96 5.93 -0.70 5.10
CA THR A 96 5.10 -0.30 6.23
C THR A 96 5.61 1.01 6.83
N LEU A 97 4.70 1.74 7.45
CA LEU A 97 4.94 3.07 7.98
C LEU A 97 4.72 3.10 9.48
N ASN A 98 5.34 4.10 10.09
CA ASN A 98 5.05 4.53 11.45
C ASN A 98 3.69 5.26 11.52
N LEU A 99 3.08 5.22 12.70
CA LEU A 99 1.70 5.66 12.90
C LEU A 99 1.51 7.13 12.54
N TRP A 100 2.47 7.98 12.89
CA TRP A 100 2.41 9.41 12.60
C TRP A 100 2.42 9.73 11.10
N ALA A 101 2.96 8.84 10.26
CA ALA A 101 3.15 9.10 8.82
C ALA A 101 1.81 9.03 8.06
N ILE A 102 0.83 8.32 8.61
CA ILE A 102 -0.50 8.15 8.03
C ILE A 102 -1.65 8.50 8.98
N GLY A 103 -1.36 8.69 10.27
CA GLY A 103 -2.37 8.89 11.31
C GLY A 103 -3.19 7.64 11.60
N ASP A 104 -2.61 6.45 11.43
CA ASP A 104 -3.29 5.18 11.75
C ASP A 104 -3.10 4.77 13.22
N ALA A 105 -3.85 3.77 13.64
CA ALA A 105 -3.82 3.21 14.97
C ALA A 105 -3.01 1.92 14.99
N TYR A 106 -2.30 1.71 16.10
CA TYR A 106 -1.59 0.46 16.32
C TYR A 106 -2.55 -0.74 16.32
N ALA A 107 -2.13 -1.80 15.62
CA ALA A 107 -2.72 -3.12 15.72
C ALA A 107 -1.61 -4.17 15.85
N PRO A 108 -1.81 -5.24 16.65
CA PRO A 108 -0.81 -6.30 16.77
C PRO A 108 -0.50 -6.99 15.43
N PRO A 109 0.73 -7.46 15.19
CA PRO A 109 1.09 -8.13 13.92
C PRO A 109 0.20 -9.31 13.57
N ALA A 110 -0.23 -10.10 14.57
CA ALA A 110 -1.17 -11.21 14.35
C ALA A 110 -2.51 -10.74 13.75
N GLN A 111 -3.01 -9.58 14.17
CA GLN A 111 -4.23 -8.97 13.64
C GLN A 111 -4.00 -8.42 12.23
N LEU A 112 -2.89 -7.69 12.02
CA LEU A 112 -2.52 -7.15 10.71
C LEU A 112 -2.38 -8.27 9.67
N LYS A 113 -1.71 -9.37 9.99
CA LYS A 113 -1.57 -10.54 9.11
C LYS A 113 -2.92 -11.18 8.75
N ARG A 114 -3.87 -11.26 9.70
CA ARG A 114 -5.24 -11.72 9.41
C ARG A 114 -5.94 -10.79 8.43
N TRP A 115 -5.80 -9.48 8.60
CA TRP A 115 -6.38 -8.51 7.66
C TRP A 115 -5.71 -8.50 6.28
N VAL A 116 -4.42 -8.79 6.20
CA VAL A 116 -3.72 -9.00 4.92
C VAL A 116 -4.29 -10.22 4.21
N GLY A 117 -4.44 -11.35 4.92
CA GLY A 117 -5.01 -12.58 4.35
C GLY A 117 -6.48 -12.44 3.93
N ALA A 118 -7.24 -11.57 4.59
CA ALA A 118 -8.63 -11.28 4.28
C ALA A 118 -8.83 -10.08 3.34
N TRP A 119 -7.77 -9.58 2.69
CA TRP A 119 -7.87 -8.42 1.82
C TRP A 119 -8.75 -8.71 0.60
N GLY A 120 -9.65 -7.77 0.29
CA GLY A 120 -10.39 -7.73 -0.95
C GLY A 120 -11.35 -6.55 -0.99
N LEU A 121 -11.43 -5.88 -2.14
CA LEU A 121 -12.51 -4.95 -2.47
C LEU A 121 -13.27 -5.46 -3.69
N ALA A 122 -14.59 -5.26 -3.71
CA ALA A 122 -15.35 -5.47 -4.94
C ALA A 122 -14.92 -4.48 -6.04
N GLU A 123 -14.63 -4.97 -7.25
CA GLU A 123 -14.17 -4.13 -8.37
C GLU A 123 -15.15 -3.00 -8.73
N ALA A 124 -16.45 -3.19 -8.47
CA ALA A 124 -17.49 -2.17 -8.66
C ALA A 124 -17.39 -0.97 -7.70
N ARG A 125 -16.49 -1.00 -6.70
CA ARG A 125 -16.31 0.12 -5.73
C ARG A 125 -15.49 1.28 -6.29
N GLY A 126 -14.79 1.10 -7.41
CA GLY A 126 -13.95 2.13 -8.02
C GLY A 126 -13.68 1.81 -9.48
N GLU A 127 -12.60 2.36 -10.05
CA GLU A 127 -12.16 1.96 -11.38
C GLU A 127 -11.76 0.46 -11.33
N PRO A 128 -12.41 -0.43 -12.12
CA PRO A 128 -12.27 -1.88 -11.93
C PRO A 128 -10.85 -2.43 -12.09
N ARG A 129 -10.06 -1.90 -13.02
CA ARG A 129 -8.67 -2.32 -13.28
C ARG A 129 -7.74 -1.84 -12.15
N LEU A 130 -7.99 -0.67 -11.58
CA LEU A 130 -7.26 -0.17 -10.41
C LEU A 130 -7.56 -1.01 -9.16
N VAL A 131 -8.84 -1.31 -8.89
CA VAL A 131 -9.21 -2.18 -7.77
C VAL A 131 -8.63 -3.58 -7.96
N ARG A 132 -8.71 -4.12 -9.18
CA ARG A 132 -8.11 -5.41 -9.55
C ARG A 132 -6.60 -5.42 -9.32
N PHE A 133 -5.89 -4.35 -9.68
CA PHE A 133 -4.46 -4.21 -9.43
C PHE A 133 -4.12 -4.38 -7.95
N VAL A 134 -4.79 -3.63 -7.06
CA VAL A 134 -4.52 -3.70 -5.61
C VAL A 134 -4.88 -5.09 -5.05
N ASN A 135 -6.01 -5.67 -5.45
CA ASN A 135 -6.38 -7.03 -5.06
C ASN A 135 -5.34 -8.07 -5.51
N LEU A 136 -4.80 -7.95 -6.73
CA LEU A 136 -3.78 -8.85 -7.24
C LEU A 136 -2.43 -8.67 -6.55
N VAL A 137 -2.06 -7.47 -6.11
CA VAL A 137 -0.88 -7.26 -5.27
C VAL A 137 -1.00 -8.04 -3.97
N PHE A 138 -2.12 -7.96 -3.27
CA PHE A 138 -2.34 -8.76 -2.05
C PHE A 138 -2.34 -10.26 -2.33
N ALA A 139 -2.95 -10.70 -3.44
CA ALA A 139 -2.96 -12.12 -3.81
C ALA A 139 -1.56 -12.65 -4.19
N ALA A 140 -0.71 -11.83 -4.82
CA ALA A 140 0.63 -12.24 -5.27
C ALA A 140 1.72 -12.07 -4.19
N PHE A 141 1.56 -11.10 -3.29
CA PHE A 141 2.57 -10.71 -2.30
C PHE A 141 2.10 -10.87 -0.84
N GLY A 142 0.94 -11.49 -0.60
CA GLY A 142 0.38 -11.70 0.74
C GLY A 142 1.37 -12.23 1.78
N PRO A 143 2.18 -13.28 1.49
CA PRO A 143 3.20 -13.75 2.43
C PRO A 143 4.26 -12.70 2.77
N GLN A 144 4.71 -11.91 1.80
CA GLN A 144 5.68 -10.84 2.03
C GLN A 144 5.06 -9.68 2.79
N ILE A 145 3.83 -9.27 2.46
CA ILE A 145 3.10 -8.24 3.19
C ILE A 145 2.90 -8.67 4.66
N ALA A 146 2.61 -9.96 4.90
CA ALA A 146 2.51 -10.51 6.25
C ALA A 146 3.86 -10.46 6.99
N ARG A 147 4.96 -10.84 6.31
CA ARG A 147 6.33 -10.76 6.84
C ARG A 147 6.71 -9.33 7.23
N LEU A 148 6.34 -8.34 6.41
CA LEU A 148 6.57 -6.93 6.71
C LEU A 148 5.93 -6.49 8.03
N GLN A 149 4.83 -7.11 8.48
CA GLN A 149 4.20 -6.79 9.77
C GLN A 149 5.03 -7.29 10.95
N ASP A 150 5.65 -8.46 10.81
CA ASP A 150 6.56 -9.01 11.81
C ASP A 150 7.87 -8.19 11.86
N GLU A 151 8.38 -7.77 10.69
CA GLU A 151 9.56 -6.89 10.60
C GLU A 151 9.29 -5.50 11.19
N LYS A 152 8.11 -4.92 10.94
CA LYS A 152 7.68 -3.64 11.54
C LYS A 152 7.73 -3.70 13.06
N ASP A 153 7.18 -4.76 13.63
CA ASP A 153 7.14 -4.98 15.06
C ASP A 153 8.53 -5.28 15.67
N ALA A 154 9.39 -6.00 14.95
CA ALA A 154 10.78 -6.18 15.32
C ALA A 154 11.57 -4.86 15.33
N ALA A 155 11.38 -4.00 14.31
CA ALA A 155 12.02 -2.69 14.24
C ALA A 155 11.60 -1.78 15.40
N LEU A 156 10.30 -1.75 15.73
CA LEU A 156 9.78 -0.99 16.87
C LEU A 156 10.35 -1.50 18.21
N ARG A 157 10.48 -2.81 18.40
CA ARG A 157 11.13 -3.39 19.60
C ARG A 157 12.60 -3.02 19.69
N ALA A 158 13.34 -3.17 18.59
CA ALA A 158 14.76 -2.84 18.54
C ALA A 158 14.99 -1.36 18.85
N TRP A 159 14.15 -0.49 18.29
CA TRP A 159 14.20 0.95 18.56
C TRP A 159 13.94 1.25 20.05
N ARG A 160 12.91 0.63 20.67
CA ARG A 160 12.61 0.82 22.10
C ARG A 160 13.74 0.35 23.01
N ALA A 161 14.41 -0.73 22.66
CA ALA A 161 15.57 -1.21 23.41
C ALA A 161 16.75 -0.22 23.35
N ALA A 162 16.95 0.43 22.19
CA ALA A 162 17.98 1.44 22.01
C ALA A 162 17.63 2.82 22.62
N HIS A 163 16.34 3.13 22.78
CA HIS A 163 15.85 4.42 23.30
C HIS A 163 14.86 4.24 24.47
N PRO A 164 15.34 3.81 25.66
CA PRO A 164 14.46 3.59 26.80
C PRO A 164 13.66 4.84 27.20
N GLY A 165 12.37 4.66 27.48
CA GLY A 165 11.47 5.73 27.92
C GLY A 165 10.95 6.66 26.81
N GLN A 166 11.36 6.45 25.56
CA GLN A 166 10.85 7.20 24.41
C GLN A 166 9.80 6.41 23.64
N ASP A 167 8.86 7.12 23.00
CA ASP A 167 7.84 6.49 22.16
C ASP A 167 8.29 6.44 20.69
N PRO A 168 8.52 5.24 20.10
CA PRO A 168 8.88 5.14 18.69
C PRO A 168 7.80 5.71 17.76
N PHE A 169 6.55 5.78 18.20
CA PHE A 169 5.46 6.32 17.39
C PHE A 169 5.47 7.84 17.30
N ALA A 170 6.29 8.53 18.11
CA ALA A 170 6.50 9.96 18.03
C ALA A 170 7.78 10.35 17.26
N ASP A 171 8.69 9.39 16.99
CA ASP A 171 9.96 9.65 16.32
C ASP A 171 9.78 9.87 14.80
N ARG A 172 10.01 11.11 14.36
CA ARG A 172 9.90 11.54 12.96
C ARG A 172 11.03 11.04 12.07
N ALA A 173 12.14 10.56 12.63
CA ALA A 173 13.19 9.90 11.87
C ALA A 173 12.80 8.47 11.46
N LEU A 174 11.84 7.87 12.16
CA LEU A 174 11.39 6.50 11.95
C LEU A 174 10.12 6.48 11.08
N GLU A 175 10.22 6.83 9.80
CA GLU A 175 9.06 6.86 8.90
C GLU A 175 8.71 5.45 8.37
N VAL A 176 9.67 4.78 7.73
CA VAL A 176 9.51 3.45 7.14
C VAL A 176 10.02 2.39 8.12
N LEU A 177 9.17 1.44 8.50
CA LEU A 177 9.47 0.43 9.53
C LEU A 177 9.88 -0.93 8.96
N SER A 178 9.46 -1.24 7.74
CA SER A 178 9.88 -2.43 7.00
C SER A 178 9.61 -2.24 5.51
N ALA A 179 10.42 -2.86 4.66
CA ALA A 179 10.26 -2.75 3.21
C ALA A 179 10.81 -3.98 2.48
N VAL A 180 10.24 -4.27 1.30
CA VAL A 180 10.74 -5.29 0.39
C VAL A 180 10.56 -4.83 -1.06
N ALA A 181 11.56 -5.08 -1.89
CA ALA A 181 11.47 -4.83 -3.33
C ALA A 181 10.45 -5.78 -3.98
N VAL A 182 9.75 -5.28 -4.99
CA VAL A 182 8.82 -6.05 -5.82
C VAL A 182 9.52 -6.38 -7.13
N ASP A 183 9.70 -7.68 -7.36
CA ASP A 183 10.11 -8.21 -8.65
C ASP A 183 9.04 -9.18 -9.15
N LEU A 184 8.37 -8.80 -10.24
CA LEU A 184 7.33 -9.61 -10.87
C LEU A 184 7.91 -10.70 -11.78
N ALA A 185 9.12 -10.52 -12.31
CA ALA A 185 9.77 -11.48 -13.20
C ALA A 185 10.20 -12.75 -12.44
N LEU A 186 10.61 -12.60 -11.18
CA LEU A 186 10.93 -13.73 -10.29
C LEU A 186 9.70 -14.57 -9.88
N ARG A 187 8.49 -14.20 -10.31
CA ARG A 187 7.22 -14.83 -9.87
C ARG A 187 6.28 -15.20 -11.02
N ALA A 188 6.68 -14.96 -12.26
CA ALA A 188 5.90 -15.26 -13.46
C ALA A 188 6.02 -16.74 -13.86
#